data_AF-A0A9D8A6A6-F1
#
_entry.id   AF-A0A9D8A6A6-F1
#
_cell.length_a   1.000
_cell.length_b   1.000
_cell.length_c   1.000
_cell.angle_alpha   90.00
_cell.angle_beta   90.00
_cell.angle_gamma   90.00
#
_symmetry.space_group_name_H-M   'P 1'
#
loop_
_entity.id
_entity.type
_entity.pdbx_description
1 polymer ?
#
loop_
_entity_poly.entity_id
_entity_poly.type
_entity_poly.pdbx_seq_one_letter_code
_entity_poly.pdbx_strand_id
1 'polypeptide(L)'
;MIKDRTLSTSRNLPYTPKQIYGAFASADLLASWWGPEGFSNTFEIFEFTEGGRWKFIMHGPDGNSYPNQSYFEELVPDSKIVIHH
;
A
#
# COMPACT_ATOMS: atom_id res chain seq x y z
N MET A 1 -16.89 11.05 -23.59
CA MET A 1 -16.64 9.67 -23.11
C MET A 1 -15.18 9.59 -22.69
N ILE A 2 -14.86 9.83 -21.41
CA ILE A 2 -13.47 9.74 -20.92
C ILE A 2 -13.17 8.25 -20.78
N LYS A 3 -12.58 7.66 -21.82
CA LYS A 3 -11.88 6.37 -21.73
C LYS A 3 -10.49 6.65 -21.13
N ASP A 4 -10.19 5.90 -20.06
CA ASP A 4 -8.87 5.59 -19.50
C ASP A 4 -8.04 6.74 -18.90
N ARG A 5 -8.30 7.05 -17.62
CA ARG A 5 -7.36 7.70 -16.69
C ARG A 5 -6.72 6.67 -15.75
N THR A 6 -6.45 5.47 -16.26
CA THR A 6 -5.94 4.35 -15.48
C THR A 6 -4.50 4.07 -15.86
N LEU A 7 -3.62 3.99 -14.86
CA LEU A 7 -2.28 3.43 -15.02
C LEU A 7 -2.30 1.97 -14.57
N SER A 8 -1.71 1.07 -15.36
CA SER A 8 -1.59 -0.35 -15.03
C SER A 8 -0.15 -0.82 -15.20
N THR A 9 0.32 -1.63 -14.26
CA THR A 9 1.65 -2.26 -14.31
C THR A 9 1.52 -3.72 -13.90
N SER A 10 2.41 -4.58 -14.40
CA SER A 10 2.48 -5.99 -14.05
C SER A 10 3.92 -6.44 -13.85
N ARG A 11 4.11 -7.38 -12.93
CA ARG A 11 5.41 -7.97 -12.57
C ARG A 11 5.19 -9.46 -12.26
N ASN A 12 6.15 -10.29 -12.66
CA ASN A 12 6.22 -11.69 -12.21
C ASN A 12 7.23 -11.74 -11.06
N LEU A 13 6.80 -12.25 -9.90
CA LEU A 13 7.64 -12.35 -8.71
C LEU A 13 7.81 -13.83 -8.33
N PRO A 14 9.00 -14.26 -7.88
CA PRO A 14 9.26 -15.64 -7.47
C PRO A 14 8.74 -15.91 -6.04
N TYR A 15 7.54 -15.44 -5.71
CA TYR A 15 6.91 -15.58 -4.40
C TYR A 15 5.50 -16.14 -4.53
N THR A 16 5.05 -16.84 -3.50
CA THR A 16 3.67 -17.33 -3.45
C THR A 16 2.67 -16.18 -3.29
N PRO A 17 1.41 -16.33 -3.74
CA PRO A 17 0.39 -15.30 -3.55
C PRO A 17 0.21 -14.90 -2.08
N LYS A 18 0.34 -15.86 -1.15
CA LYS A 18 0.33 -15.63 0.29
C LYS A 18 1.45 -14.73 0.78
N GLN A 19 2.67 -14.91 0.27
CA GLN A 19 3.79 -14.04 0.63
C GLN A 19 3.60 -12.62 0.07
N ILE A 20 3.11 -12.49 -1.16
CA ILE A 20 2.82 -11.19 -1.78
C ILE A 20 1.72 -10.48 -1.00
N TYR A 21 0.62 -11.15 -0.70
CA TYR A 21 -0.48 -10.60 0.10
C TYR A 21 0.00 -10.20 1.50
N GLY A 22 0.81 -11.06 2.15
CA GLY A 22 1.41 -10.79 3.45
C GLY A 22 2.29 -9.53 3.49
N ALA A 23 2.91 -9.13 2.38
CA ALA A 23 3.70 -7.91 2.30
C ALA A 23 2.89 -6.62 2.49
N PHE A 24 1.56 -6.68 2.30
CA PHE A 24 0.63 -5.57 2.54
C PHE A 24 -0.09 -5.68 3.88
N ALA A 25 -0.04 -6.85 4.54
CA ALA A 25 -0.81 -7.15 5.75
C ALA A 25 -0.12 -6.69 7.05
N SER A 26 0.98 -5.94 6.95
CA SER A 26 1.76 -5.46 8.08
C SER A 26 2.22 -4.02 7.82
N ALA A 27 1.99 -3.15 8.80
CA ALA A 27 2.50 -1.78 8.80
C ALA A 27 4.03 -1.74 8.71
N ASP A 28 4.73 -2.61 9.43
CA ASP A 28 6.20 -2.66 9.43
C ASP A 28 6.76 -3.07 8.07
N LEU A 29 6.11 -4.04 7.41
CA LEU A 29 6.49 -4.42 6.05
C LEU A 29 6.21 -3.28 5.07
N LEU A 30 5.02 -2.70 5.08
CA LEU A 30 4.70 -1.56 4.22
C LEU A 30 5.65 -0.37 4.47
N ALA A 31 6.05 -0.12 5.71
CA ALA A 31 6.99 0.95 6.04
C ALA A 31 8.35 0.78 5.35
N SER A 32 8.74 -0.46 5.03
CA SER A 32 10.00 -0.78 4.39
C SER A 32 9.99 -0.68 2.86
N TRP A 33 8.82 -0.74 2.21
CA TRP A 33 8.76 -0.82 0.73
C TRP A 33 7.65 0.01 0.07
N TRP A 34 6.65 0.48 0.80
CA TRP A 34 5.54 1.24 0.21
C TRP A 34 6.01 2.65 -0.19
N GLY A 35 5.85 2.99 -1.46
CA GLY A 35 6.27 4.27 -2.02
C GLY A 35 7.52 4.14 -2.92
N PRO A 36 8.00 5.26 -3.48
CA PRO A 36 9.15 5.25 -4.37
C PRO A 36 10.46 4.91 -3.63
N GLU A 37 11.47 4.50 -4.40
CA GLU A 37 12.83 4.30 -3.86
C GLU A 37 13.34 5.57 -3.14
N GLY A 38 13.97 5.39 -1.98
CA GLY A 38 14.47 6.48 -1.14
C GLY A 38 13.45 7.07 -0.16
N PHE A 39 12.18 6.62 -0.19
CA PHE A 39 11.16 7.00 0.78
C PHE A 39 11.07 5.97 1.92
N SER A 40 10.57 6.41 3.07
CA SER A 40 10.18 5.55 4.20
C SER A 40 8.83 5.99 4.76
N ASN A 41 8.18 5.14 5.57
CA ASN A 41 6.88 5.50 6.17
C ASN A 41 6.87 5.30 7.68
N THR A 42 6.10 6.17 8.35
CA THR A 42 5.67 5.99 9.75
C THR A 42 4.16 5.80 9.76
N PHE A 43 3.69 4.62 10.17
CA PHE A 43 2.26 4.32 10.28
C PHE A 43 1.70 4.77 11.62
N GLU A 44 0.63 5.56 11.58
CA GLU A 44 -0.12 6.01 12.76
C GLU A 44 -1.33 5.10 13.04
N ILE A 45 -2.00 4.65 11.97
CA ILE A 45 -3.14 3.72 12.02
C ILE A 45 -2.92 2.66 10.96
N PHE A 46 -3.19 1.40 11.30
CA PHE A 46 -3.20 0.30 10.36
C PHE A 46 -4.21 -0.77 10.80
N GLU A 47 -5.35 -0.82 10.12
CA GLU A 47 -6.45 -1.74 10.38
C GLU A 47 -6.61 -2.65 9.14
N PHE A 48 -5.93 -3.80 9.10
CA PHE A 48 -5.97 -4.70 7.93
C PHE A 48 -7.24 -5.58 7.92
N THR A 49 -8.36 -4.93 7.65
CA THR A 49 -9.70 -5.52 7.49
C THR A 49 -10.45 -4.73 6.41
N GLU A 50 -11.48 -5.31 5.79
CA GLU A 50 -12.35 -4.55 4.88
C GLU A 50 -12.96 -3.34 5.61
N GLY A 51 -12.91 -2.17 4.97
CA GLY A 51 -13.27 -0.87 5.55
C GLY A 51 -12.24 -0.30 6.54
N GLY A 52 -11.16 -1.04 6.85
CA GLY A 52 -10.14 -0.63 7.79
C GLY A 52 -9.27 0.49 7.25
N ARG A 53 -8.89 1.42 8.12
CA ARG A 53 -8.10 2.60 7.79
C ARG A 53 -6.61 2.31 7.87
N TRP A 54 -5.85 3.03 7.07
CA TRP A 54 -4.42 3.11 7.24
C TRP A 54 -3.97 4.55 6.98
N LYS A 55 -3.35 5.14 8.00
CA LYS A 55 -2.91 6.53 8.04
C LYS A 55 -1.43 6.55 8.37
N PHE A 56 -0.65 7.23 7.55
CA PHE A 56 0.80 7.22 7.67
C PHE A 56 1.40 8.53 7.17
N ILE A 57 2.62 8.80 7.60
CA ILE A 57 3.46 9.87 7.07
C ILE A 57 4.51 9.21 6.19
N MET A 58 4.59 9.61 4.93
CA MET A 58 5.65 9.22 4.00
C MET A 58 6.75 10.27 4.07
N HIS A 59 7.99 9.86 4.32
CA HIS A 59 9.15 10.73 4.45
C HIS A 59 9.99 10.66 3.18
N GLY A 60 10.19 11.80 2.54
CA GLY A 60 11.00 11.91 1.33
C GLY A 60 12.49 12.09 1.62
N PRO A 61 13.36 11.69 0.68
CA PRO A 61 14.81 11.91 0.81
C PRO A 61 15.19 13.40 0.73
N ASP A 62 14.25 14.26 0.34
CA ASP A 62 14.34 15.72 0.34
C ASP A 62 14.12 16.35 1.74
N GLY A 63 13.80 15.54 2.75
CA GLY A 63 13.48 15.98 4.11
C GLY A 63 12.03 16.41 4.31
N ASN A 64 11.19 16.37 3.27
CA ASN A 64 9.77 16.67 3.38
C ASN A 64 9.00 15.46 3.91
N SER A 65 7.84 15.75 4.52
CA SER A 65 6.92 14.73 5.04
C SER A 65 5.53 14.91 4.45
N TYR A 66 4.93 13.81 4.02
CA TYR A 66 3.69 13.77 3.26
C TYR A 66 2.67 12.93 4.03
N PRO A 67 1.68 13.55 4.71
CA PRO A 67 0.60 12.82 5.35
C PRO A 67 -0.29 12.13 4.31
N ASN A 68 -0.58 10.85 4.54
CA ASN A 68 -1.44 10.03 3.69
C ASN A 68 -2.52 9.37 4.55
N GLN A 69 -3.73 9.26 4.00
CA GLN A 69 -4.83 8.52 4.62
C GLN A 69 -5.58 7.76 3.54
N SER A 70 -5.84 6.49 3.79
CA SER A 70 -6.52 5.62 2.85
C SER A 70 -7.31 4.55 3.61
N TYR A 71 -8.06 3.72 2.89
CA TYR A 71 -8.77 2.57 3.47
C TYR A 71 -8.70 1.35 2.57
N PHE A 72 -8.78 0.17 3.18
CA PHE A 72 -8.90 -1.10 2.46
C PHE A 72 -10.35 -1.29 2.02
N GLU A 73 -10.62 -1.10 0.75
CA GLU A 73 -11.97 -1.25 0.18
C GLU A 73 -12.36 -2.73 0.05
N GLU A 74 -11.41 -3.60 -0.31
CA GLU A 74 -11.64 -5.03 -0.46
C GLU A 74 -10.37 -5.84 -0.17
N LEU A 75 -10.52 -6.96 0.54
CA LEU A 75 -9.42 -7.85 0.93
C LEU A 75 -9.82 -9.30 0.66
N VAL A 76 -9.29 -9.88 -0.42
CA VAL A 76 -9.44 -11.30 -0.73
C VAL A 76 -8.13 -12.00 -0.42
N PRO A 77 -8.07 -12.87 0.62
CA PRO A 77 -6.84 -13.53 1.05
C PRO A 77 -6.08 -14.17 -0.11
N ASP A 78 -4.77 -13.90 -0.16
CA ASP A 78 -3.82 -14.45 -1.13
C ASP A 78 -4.17 -14.15 -2.61
N SER A 79 -5.02 -13.16 -2.90
CA SER A 79 -5.54 -12.91 -4.26
C SER A 79 -5.68 -11.44 -4.63
N LYS A 80 -6.32 -10.62 -3.78
CA LYS A 80 -6.66 -9.23 -4.14
C LYS A 80 -6.64 -8.30 -2.93
N ILE A 81 -6.12 -7.11 -3.16
CA ILE A 81 -6.16 -5.97 -2.24
C ILE A 81 -6.61 -4.76 -3.05
N VAL A 82 -7.68 -4.09 -2.60
CA VAL A 82 -8.14 -2.83 -3.17
C VAL A 82 -7.97 -1.74 -2.12
N ILE A 83 -7.24 -0.70 -2.49
CA ILE A 83 -6.96 0.46 -1.65
C ILE A 83 -7.63 1.67 -2.29
N HIS A 84 -8.39 2.41 -1.50
CA HIS A 84 -8.90 3.72 -1.89
C HIS A 84 -8.12 4.80 -1.14
N HIS A 85 -7.48 5.68 -1.91
CA HIS A 85 -6.75 6.84 -1.43
C HIS A 85 -7.58 8.11 -1.58
#